data_AF-A0A937FHB5-F1
#
_entry.id   AF-A0A937FHB5-F1
#
_cell.length_a   1.000
_cell.length_b   1.000
_cell.length_c   1.000
_cell.angle_alpha   90.00
_cell.angle_beta   90.00
_cell.angle_gamma   90.00
#
_symmetry.space_group_name_H-M   'P 1'
#
loop_
_entity.id
_entity.type
_entity.pdbx_description
1 polymer ?
#
loop_
_entity_poly.entity_id
_entity_poly.type
_entity_poly.pdbx_seq_one_letter_code
_entity_poly.pdbx_strand_id
1 'polypeptide(L)'
;MKAKLGEQIRFNKPHTIPLAKGGTAKIVPGDIARVMKKVDENTAEIMYLTGEAKGLSQKILLQVDTNIDADSIVKKIMSDLNK
;
A
#
# COMPACT_ATOMS: atom_id res chain seq x y z
N MET A 1 -3.13 -4.82 13.02
CA MET A 1 -2.68 -3.50 12.55
C MET A 1 -3.54 -3.13 11.35
N LYS A 2 -4.08 -1.90 11.31
CA LYS A 2 -4.85 -1.41 10.16
C LYS A 2 -4.00 -0.38 9.41
N ALA A 3 -3.91 -0.49 8.09
CA ALA A 3 -3.22 0.49 7.24
C ALA A 3 -4.24 1.41 6.57
N LYS A 4 -3.82 2.62 6.18
CA LYS A 4 -4.64 3.55 5.42
C LYS A 4 -4.39 3.41 3.92
N LEU A 5 -5.37 3.80 3.10
CA LEU A 5 -5.16 3.96 1.67
C LEU A 5 -4.03 4.99 1.41
N GLY A 6 -3.12 4.66 0.51
CA GLY A 6 -1.95 5.47 0.17
C GLY A 6 -0.79 5.37 1.19
N GLU A 7 -0.96 4.66 2.31
CA GLU A 7 0.09 4.48 3.29
C GLU A 7 1.24 3.65 2.74
N GLN A 8 2.47 4.02 3.11
CA GLN A 8 3.66 3.24 2.78
C GLN A 8 3.91 2.21 3.87
N ILE A 9 4.03 0.95 3.47
CA ILE A 9 4.41 -0.15 4.35
C ILE A 9 5.87 -0.53 4.08
N ARG A 10 6.60 -0.81 5.14
CA ARG A 10 7.98 -1.30 5.07
C ARG A 10 8.03 -2.76 5.46
N PHE A 11 8.65 -3.59 4.63
CA PHE A 11 8.84 -5.00 4.93
C PHE A 11 9.95 -5.19 5.95
N ASN A 12 9.70 -6.03 6.95
CA ASN A 12 10.67 -6.37 8.01
C ASN A 12 11.22 -7.79 7.86
N LYS A 13 10.62 -8.61 6.99
CA LYS A 13 11.02 -9.99 6.73
C LYS A 13 11.21 -10.21 5.24
N PRO A 14 12.26 -10.95 4.83
CA PRO A 14 12.42 -11.31 3.45
C PRO A 14 11.35 -12.32 3.01
N HIS A 15 10.90 -12.21 1.76
CA HIS A 15 10.05 -13.21 1.12
C HIS A 15 10.19 -13.10 -0.40
N THR A 16 9.74 -14.11 -1.13
CA THR A 16 9.78 -14.16 -2.59
C THR A 16 8.37 -14.19 -3.15
N ILE A 17 8.17 -13.49 -4.27
CA ILE A 17 6.87 -13.43 -4.95
C ILE A 17 7.02 -13.95 -6.38
N PRO A 18 6.06 -14.75 -6.88
CA PRO A 18 6.10 -15.23 -8.26
C PRO A 18 5.77 -14.10 -9.24
N LEU A 19 6.46 -14.08 -10.38
CA LEU A 19 6.23 -13.11 -11.45
C LEU A 19 5.32 -13.70 -12.54
N ALA A 20 4.44 -12.88 -13.10
CA ALA A 20 3.48 -13.30 -14.14
C ALA A 20 4.15 -13.87 -15.41
N LYS A 21 5.39 -13.44 -15.72
CA LYS A 21 6.16 -13.91 -16.88
C LYS A 21 7.13 -15.05 -16.55
N GLY A 22 6.98 -15.68 -15.39
CA GLY A 22 7.93 -16.67 -14.86
C GLY A 22 9.05 -16.03 -14.02
N GLY A 23 9.63 -16.83 -13.13
CA GLY A 23 10.61 -16.38 -12.15
C GLY A 23 10.00 -15.84 -10.86
N THR A 24 10.87 -15.34 -9.97
CA THR A 24 10.48 -14.79 -8.67
C THR A 24 11.21 -13.48 -8.42
N ALA A 25 10.52 -12.50 -7.83
CA ALA A 25 11.17 -11.31 -7.27
C ALA A 25 11.41 -11.50 -5.77
N LYS A 26 12.58 -11.08 -5.30
CA LYS A 26 12.93 -11.11 -3.88
C LYS A 26 12.58 -9.78 -3.23
N ILE A 27 11.84 -9.86 -2.13
CA ILE A 27 11.59 -8.75 -1.21
C ILE A 27 12.53 -8.90 -0.03
N VAL A 28 13.25 -7.85 0.33
CA VAL A 28 14.18 -7.83 1.45
C VAL A 28 13.68 -6.90 2.57
N PRO A 29 14.14 -7.09 3.82
CA PRO A 29 13.87 -6.14 4.88
C PRO A 29 14.31 -4.73 4.48
N GLY A 30 13.43 -3.75 4.66
CA GLY A 30 13.64 -2.37 4.24
C GLY A 30 12.91 -1.99 2.95
N ASP A 31 12.49 -2.95 2.13
CA ASP A 31 11.69 -2.66 0.95
C ASP A 31 10.36 -1.99 1.31
N ILE A 32 9.89 -1.12 0.42
CA ILE A 32 8.71 -0.29 0.63
C ILE A 32 7.65 -0.64 -0.42
N ALA A 33 6.41 -0.78 0.03
CA ALA A 33 5.23 -0.82 -0.83
C ALA A 33 4.21 0.23 -0.39
N ARG A 34 3.24 0.54 -1.25
CA ARG A 34 2.14 1.45 -0.97
C ARG A 34 0.82 0.73 -1.06
N VAL A 35 -0.07 0.97 -0.11
CA VAL A 35 -1.45 0.47 -0.15
C VAL A 35 -2.22 1.23 -1.23
N MET A 36 -2.67 0.50 -2.25
CA MET A 36 -3.35 1.08 -3.42
C MET A 36 -4.86 1.03 -3.26
N LYS A 37 -5.42 -0.11 -2.85
CA LYS A 37 -6.86 -0.28 -2.64
C LYS A 37 -7.17 -1.33 -1.60
N LYS A 38 -8.33 -1.18 -0.95
CA LYS A 38 -8.98 -2.24 -0.17
C LYS A 38 -9.68 -3.19 -1.15
N VAL A 39 -9.39 -4.49 -1.05
CA VAL A 39 -10.04 -5.52 -1.87
C VAL A 39 -11.24 -6.11 -1.11
N ASP A 40 -11.04 -6.41 0.17
CA ASP A 40 -12.08 -6.84 1.10
C ASP A 40 -11.72 -6.37 2.54
N GLU A 41 -12.41 -6.85 3.57
CA GLU A 41 -12.14 -6.45 4.96
C GLU A 41 -10.73 -6.77 5.45
N ASN A 42 -10.13 -7.85 4.96
CA ASN A 42 -8.84 -8.38 5.41
C ASN A 42 -7.76 -8.36 4.31
N THR A 43 -8.11 -7.98 3.09
CA THR A 43 -7.20 -7.98 1.94
C THR A 43 -7.03 -6.58 1.37
N ALA A 44 -5.77 -6.19 1.20
CA ALA A 44 -5.38 -4.99 0.49
C ALA A 44 -4.58 -5.34 -0.76
N GLU A 45 -4.71 -4.52 -1.79
CA GLU A 45 -3.74 -4.51 -2.88
C GLU A 45 -2.67 -3.46 -2.59
N ILE A 46 -1.41 -3.87 -2.67
CA ILE A 46 -0.24 -3.04 -2.52
C ILE A 46 0.52 -2.95 -3.83
N MET A 47 1.31 -1.89 -4.00
CA MET A 47 2.28 -1.75 -5.09
C MET A 47 3.67 -1.53 -4.51
N TYR A 48 4.64 -2.33 -4.94
CA TYR A 48 6.02 -2.20 -4.50
C TYR A 48 6.66 -0.95 -5.11
N LEU A 49 7.29 -0.12 -4.27
CA LEU A 49 7.95 1.13 -4.68
C LEU A 49 9.46 0.96 -4.84
N THR A 50 10.05 0.00 -4.14
CA THR A 50 11.50 -0.30 -4.14
C THR A 50 11.75 -1.79 -4.35
N GLY A 51 13.03 -2.16 -4.46
CA GLY A 51 13.47 -3.56 -4.57
C GLY A 51 13.22 -4.15 -5.95
N GLU A 52 13.41 -5.46 -6.05
CA GLU A 52 13.27 -6.22 -7.32
C GLU A 52 11.81 -6.26 -7.82
N ALA A 53 10.85 -6.16 -6.89
CA ALA A 53 9.43 -6.16 -7.23
C ALA A 53 8.88 -4.78 -7.60
N LYS A 54 9.72 -3.74 -7.69
CA LYS A 54 9.27 -2.37 -7.96
C LYS A 54 8.34 -2.30 -9.16
N GLY A 55 7.19 -1.64 -8.98
CA GLY A 55 6.16 -1.47 -10.00
C GLY A 55 5.19 -2.66 -10.13
N LEU A 56 5.42 -3.74 -9.39
CA LEU A 56 4.47 -4.85 -9.31
C LEU A 56 3.43 -4.59 -8.23
N SER A 57 2.26 -5.18 -8.43
CA SER A 57 1.15 -5.14 -7.48
C SER A 57 0.86 -6.53 -6.93
N GLN A 58 0.51 -6.61 -5.65
CA GLN A 58 0.14 -7.87 -5.00
C GLN A 58 -1.00 -7.67 -4.01
N LYS A 59 -1.86 -8.67 -3.88
CA LYS A 59 -2.86 -8.76 -2.82
C LYS A 59 -2.24 -9.40 -1.58
N ILE A 60 -2.32 -8.72 -0.44
CA ILE A 60 -1.83 -9.20 0.83
C ILE A 60 -2.91 -9.12 1.90
N LEU A 61 -2.78 -9.97 2.92
CA LEU A 61 -3.63 -9.91 4.10
C LEU A 61 -3.26 -8.68 4.93
N LEU A 62 -4.04 -7.63 4.80
CA LEU A 62 -3.88 -6.36 5.47
C LEU A 62 -5.25 -5.69 5.58
N GLN A 63 -5.69 -5.43 6.81
CA GLN A 63 -6.92 -4.65 7.04
C GLN A 63 -6.66 -3.20 6.66
N VAL A 64 -7.47 -2.67 5.75
CA VAL A 64 -7.42 -1.25 5.37
C VAL A 64 -8.53 -0.51 6.08
N ASP A 65 -8.16 0.52 6.85
CA ASP A 65 -9.14 1.44 7.42
C ASP A 65 -9.60 2.42 6.34
N THR A 66 -10.89 2.33 6.00
CA THR A 66 -11.55 3.21 5.03
C THR A 66 -12.33 4.34 5.70
N ASN A 67 -12.21 4.53 7.03
CA ASN A 67 -12.67 5.76 7.68
C ASN A 67 -11.79 6.93 7.24
N ILE A 68 -12.06 7.38 6.02
CA ILE A 68 -11.69 8.69 5.53
C ILE A 68 -12.73 9.63 6.13
N ASP A 69 -12.31 10.43 7.11
CA ASP A 69 -13.10 11.56 7.59
C ASP A 69 -13.15 12.61 6.48
N ALA A 70 -14.09 12.42 5.55
CA ALA A 70 -14.24 13.20 4.34
C ALA A 70 -14.47 14.69 4.68
N ASP A 71 -15.20 14.97 5.76
CA ASP A 71 -15.47 16.32 6.22
C ASP A 71 -14.21 17.05 6.67
N SER A 72 -13.32 16.35 7.39
CA SER A 72 -12.01 16.90 7.78
C SER A 72 -11.08 17.14 6.59
N ILE A 73 -11.13 16.29 5.55
CA ILE A 73 -10.35 16.49 4.32
C ILE A 73 -10.87 17.67 3.51
N VAL A 74 -12.19 17.77 3.32
CA VAL A 74 -12.82 18.88 2.58
C VAL A 74 -12.51 20.22 3.24
N LYS A 75 -12.62 20.32 4.57
CA LYS A 75 -12.27 21.55 5.30
C LYS A 75 -10.81 21.95 5.10
N LYS A 76 -9.89 20.98 5.06
CA LYS A 76 -8.46 21.24 4.88
C LYS A 76 -8.14 21.71 3.46
N ILE A 77 -8.71 21.06 2.45
CA ILE A 77 -8.56 21.46 1.04
C ILE A 77 -9.13 22.87 0.81
N MET A 78 -10.32 23.15 1.33
CA MET A 78 -10.95 24.49 1.23
C MET A 78 -10.13 25.57 1.93
N SER A 79 -9.53 25.25 3.09
CA SER A 79 -8.68 26.20 3.82
C SER A 79 -7.34 26.47 3.13
N ASP A 80 -6.81 25.51 2.38
CA ASP A 80 -5.55 25.65 1.64
C ASP A 80 -5.75 26.35 0.27
N LEU A 81 -6.93 26.23 -0.35
CA LEU A 81 -7.30 26.95 -1.58
C LEU A 81 -7.61 28.45 -1.35
N ASN A 82 -7.96 28.82 -0.12
CA ASN A 82 -8.30 30.20 0.26
C ASN A 82 -7.11 30.99 0.84
N LYS A 83 -5.88 30.52 0.63
CA LYS A 83 -4.62 31.24 0.94
C LYS A 83 -3.94 31.67 -0.34
#